data_AF-A0A6U1RDJ7-F1
#
_entry.id   AF-A0A6U1RDJ7-F1
#
_cell.length_a   1.000
_cell.length_b   1.000
_cell.length_c   1.000
_cell.angle_alpha   90.00
_cell.angle_beta   90.00
_cell.angle_gamma   90.00
#
_symmetry.space_group_name_H-M   'P 1'
#
loop_
_entity.id
_entity.type
_entity.pdbx_description
1 polymer ?
#
loop_
_entity_poly.entity_id
_entity_poly.type
_entity_poly.pdbx_seq_one_letter_code
_entity_poly.pdbx_strand_id
1 'polypeptide(L)'
;KEYYQLVDEFMLAVRHRYPNVLVQFEDFSSDKAQNLLNKYRQDHLCFNDDIQGTGATTLAGLLSALRAKGEDVTALGDQRIVIVGAGSAGIGVAQVLKQAMMEQGRTEDEAKKCFFVVDQDGLIGTERIDELSDEQKDFARAEDNYMPLQDVIQKYKPTMLLGMTAVGGLFTEDVIRELAAGCERPVIFPLSNPTTNAECTAEQAFEWTEGRCIFASGSPFDPVKMSDGRTFYPTQCNNMYVFPGLGLGVTVCGALRVTDRMLYIAAEALANFVTDGELAQGKVFPHISYIRHVSHRIAVAVVEEAVREGIATRITKEEQEDIPAFVSSKMYYPEYVPLVEKREVTI
;
A
#
# COMPACT_ATOMS: atom_id res chain seq x y z
N LYS A 1 22.68 18.56 8.13
CA LYS A 1 23.05 18.16 9.51
C LYS A 1 22.05 18.69 10.53
N GLU A 2 21.88 20.02 10.63
CA GLU A 2 20.92 20.66 11.55
C GLU A 2 19.50 20.11 11.40
N TYR A 3 19.03 19.91 10.16
CA TYR A 3 17.75 19.25 9.86
C TYR A 3 17.56 17.92 10.61
N TYR A 4 18.52 17.00 10.49
CA TYR A 4 18.42 15.70 11.15
C TYR A 4 18.55 15.83 12.67
N GLN A 5 19.36 16.76 13.18
CA GLN A 5 19.46 17.01 14.63
C GLN A 5 18.14 17.50 15.23
N LEU A 6 17.39 18.33 14.51
CA LEU A 6 16.06 18.75 14.93
C LEU A 6 15.09 17.56 14.98
N VAL A 7 15.12 16.67 13.99
CA VAL A 7 14.28 15.46 13.99
C VAL A 7 14.69 14.52 15.13
N ASP A 8 15.99 14.36 15.39
CA ASP A 8 16.51 13.57 16.51
C ASP A 8 16.00 14.13 17.86
N GLU A 9 16.07 15.44 18.05
CA GLU A 9 15.53 16.12 19.24
C GLU A 9 14.03 15.88 19.39
N PHE A 10 13.25 16.01 18.31
CA PHE A 10 11.84 15.70 18.30
C PHE A 10 11.56 14.26 18.73
N MET A 11 12.19 13.27 18.09
CA MET A 11 11.98 11.85 18.37
C MET A 11 12.33 11.50 19.82
N LEU A 12 13.41 12.07 20.34
CA LEU A 12 13.80 11.90 21.75
C LEU A 12 12.80 12.56 22.70
N ALA A 13 12.36 13.79 22.42
CA ALA A 13 11.44 14.54 23.28
C ALA A 13 10.07 13.86 23.37
N VAL A 14 9.49 13.45 22.22
CA VAL A 14 8.17 12.80 22.21
C VAL A 14 8.22 11.44 22.90
N ARG A 15 9.27 10.64 22.68
CA ARG A 15 9.44 9.35 23.36
C ARG A 15 9.70 9.51 24.85
N HIS A 16 10.49 10.51 25.25
CA HIS A 16 10.73 10.77 26.67
C HIS A 16 9.45 11.13 27.41
N ARG A 17 8.60 11.97 26.80
CA ARG A 17 7.31 12.36 27.37
C ARG A 17 6.24 11.26 27.26
N TYR A 18 6.22 10.54 26.15
CA TYR A 18 5.23 9.52 25.79
C TYR A 18 5.94 8.24 25.27
N PRO A 19 6.40 7.33 26.16
CA PRO A 19 7.26 6.21 25.77
C PRO A 19 6.70 5.24 24.72
N ASN A 20 5.37 5.14 24.62
CA ASN A 20 4.67 4.24 23.70
C ASN A 20 3.99 5.00 22.56
N VAL A 21 4.45 6.21 22.24
CA VAL A 21 3.85 7.02 21.16
C VAL A 21 4.14 6.39 19.81
N LEU A 22 3.11 6.28 18.99
CA LEU A 22 3.24 5.99 17.56
C LEU A 22 3.59 7.29 16.83
N VAL A 23 4.67 7.28 16.06
CA VAL A 23 5.05 8.39 15.17
C VAL A 23 4.83 7.99 13.72
N GLN A 24 3.90 8.66 13.03
CA GLN A 24 3.71 8.53 11.58
C GLN A 24 4.47 9.66 10.89
N PHE A 25 5.42 9.31 10.02
CA PHE A 25 6.06 10.26 9.11
C PHE A 25 5.19 10.41 7.85
N GLU A 26 4.93 11.66 7.47
CA GLU A 26 4.03 12.02 6.36
C GLU A 26 4.67 13.17 5.55
N ASP A 27 4.53 13.14 4.23
CA ASP A 27 4.87 14.23 3.30
C ASP A 27 6.32 14.74 3.43
N PHE A 28 7.24 13.86 3.80
CA PHE A 28 8.68 14.14 3.73
C PHE A 28 9.17 13.97 2.30
N SER A 29 10.10 14.84 1.85
CA SER A 29 10.73 14.68 0.54
C SER A 29 11.39 13.30 0.42
N SER A 30 11.38 12.70 -0.78
CA SER A 30 11.79 11.32 -0.99
C SER A 30 13.18 10.99 -0.42
N ASP A 31 14.14 11.90 -0.59
CA ASP A 31 15.51 11.78 -0.08
C ASP A 31 15.60 11.81 1.46
N LYS A 32 14.60 12.37 2.15
CA LYS A 32 14.53 12.44 3.61
C LYS A 32 13.67 11.32 4.20
N ALA A 33 12.51 11.03 3.60
CA ALA A 33 11.54 10.06 4.10
C ALA A 33 12.18 8.70 4.39
N GLN A 34 12.92 8.16 3.42
CA GLN A 34 13.56 6.86 3.54
C GLN A 34 14.69 6.84 4.58
N ASN A 35 15.53 7.87 4.58
CA ASN A 35 16.62 8.02 5.55
C ASN A 35 16.10 8.08 6.99
N LEU A 36 15.02 8.83 7.23
CA LEU A 36 14.38 8.93 8.53
C LEU A 36 13.73 7.60 8.93
N LEU A 37 13.01 6.96 8.01
CA LEU A 37 12.39 5.66 8.26
C LEU A 37 13.44 4.60 8.65
N ASN A 38 14.50 4.45 7.85
CA ASN A 38 15.59 3.51 8.10
C ASN A 38 16.26 3.75 9.46
N LYS A 39 16.44 5.03 9.84
CA LYS A 39 17.06 5.41 11.11
C LYS A 39 16.22 5.02 12.33
N TYR A 40 14.90 5.16 12.27
CA TYR A 40 14.05 5.07 13.47
C TYR A 40 13.28 3.76 13.60
N ARG A 41 12.91 3.10 12.50
CA ARG A 41 11.95 1.98 12.48
C ARG A 41 12.33 0.76 13.31
N GLN A 42 13.62 0.56 13.61
CA GLN A 42 14.08 -0.61 14.36
C GLN A 42 13.84 -0.47 15.87
N ASP A 43 13.96 0.76 16.39
CA ASP A 43 13.96 1.04 17.83
C ASP A 43 12.79 1.93 18.29
N HIS A 44 12.06 2.54 17.37
CA HIS A 44 10.91 3.41 17.65
C HIS A 44 9.64 2.81 17.06
N LEU A 45 8.51 3.03 17.75
CA LEU A 45 7.19 2.76 17.21
C LEU A 45 6.86 3.85 16.18
N CYS A 46 7.33 3.66 14.96
CA CYS A 46 7.09 4.58 13.86
C CYS A 46 6.93 3.86 12.52
N PHE A 47 6.29 4.54 11.58
CA PHE A 47 6.22 4.15 10.18
C PHE A 47 6.13 5.40 9.31
N ASN A 48 6.33 5.26 8.01
CA ASN A 48 6.08 6.32 7.03
C ASN A 48 4.91 5.92 6.14
N ASP A 49 3.87 6.76 6.05
CA ASP A 49 2.65 6.38 5.34
C ASP A 49 2.83 6.41 3.81
N ASP A 50 3.60 7.37 3.29
CA ASP A 50 3.90 7.49 1.86
C ASP A 50 4.64 6.26 1.30
N ILE A 51 5.51 5.66 2.10
CA ILE A 51 6.31 4.48 1.76
C ILE A 51 5.56 3.20 2.14
N GLN A 52 5.26 3.03 3.43
CA GLN A 52 4.75 1.77 3.98
C GLN A 52 3.22 1.66 3.86
N GLY A 53 2.49 2.75 4.08
CA GLY A 53 1.03 2.78 3.96
C GLY A 53 0.57 2.65 2.51
N THR A 54 1.17 3.41 1.60
CA THR A 54 0.95 3.27 0.16
C THR A 54 1.35 1.90 -0.35
N GLY A 55 2.49 1.37 0.09
CA GLY A 55 2.94 0.02 -0.27
C GLY A 55 1.97 -1.07 0.20
N ALA A 56 1.52 -1.03 1.46
CA ALA A 56 0.57 -1.99 2.00
C ALA A 56 -0.81 -1.89 1.31
N THR A 57 -1.27 -0.69 1.02
CA THR A 57 -2.54 -0.48 0.31
C THR A 57 -2.46 -1.02 -1.12
N THR A 58 -1.36 -0.72 -1.82
CA THR A 58 -1.13 -1.19 -3.18
C THR A 58 -1.07 -2.71 -3.20
N LEU A 59 -0.33 -3.32 -2.27
CA LEU A 59 -0.30 -4.77 -2.08
C LEU A 59 -1.71 -5.34 -1.89
N ALA A 60 -2.56 -4.76 -1.04
CA ALA A 60 -3.93 -5.23 -0.85
C ALA A 60 -4.76 -5.21 -2.14
N GLY A 61 -4.62 -4.15 -2.93
CA GLY A 61 -5.26 -4.03 -4.23
C GLY A 61 -4.76 -5.10 -5.21
N LEU A 62 -3.46 -5.39 -5.22
CA LEU A 62 -2.88 -6.43 -6.08
C LEU A 62 -3.28 -7.84 -5.64
N LEU A 63 -3.31 -8.14 -4.33
CA LEU A 63 -3.81 -9.42 -3.82
C LEU A 63 -5.29 -9.62 -4.20
N SER A 64 -6.10 -8.57 -4.10
CA SER A 64 -7.49 -8.58 -4.58
C SER A 64 -7.56 -8.75 -6.09
N ALA A 65 -6.68 -8.12 -6.85
CA ALA A 65 -6.61 -8.28 -8.30
C ALA A 65 -6.25 -9.72 -8.72
N LEU A 66 -5.33 -10.38 -8.02
CA LEU A 66 -5.02 -11.81 -8.22
C LEU A 66 -6.28 -12.66 -8.01
N ARG A 67 -6.98 -12.47 -6.88
CA ARG A 67 -8.25 -13.17 -6.62
C ARG A 67 -9.30 -12.89 -7.70
N ALA A 68 -9.42 -11.64 -8.16
CA ALA A 68 -10.34 -11.27 -9.24
C ALA A 68 -9.98 -11.95 -10.57
N LYS A 69 -8.70 -12.25 -10.83
CA LYS A 69 -8.22 -13.04 -11.98
C LYS A 69 -8.44 -14.55 -11.80
N GLY A 70 -8.85 -15.00 -10.62
CA GLY A 70 -8.93 -16.42 -10.26
C GLY A 70 -7.56 -17.03 -9.92
N GLU A 71 -6.56 -16.19 -9.62
CA GLU A 71 -5.22 -16.57 -9.21
C GLU A 71 -5.14 -16.62 -7.67
N ASP A 72 -4.24 -17.45 -7.15
CA ASP A 72 -3.94 -17.49 -5.71
C ASP A 72 -3.15 -16.24 -5.30
N VAL A 73 -3.34 -15.76 -4.07
CA VAL A 73 -2.62 -14.59 -3.54
C VAL A 73 -1.10 -14.80 -3.52
N THR A 74 -0.63 -16.04 -3.44
CA THR A 74 0.80 -16.42 -3.52
C THR A 74 1.39 -16.33 -4.93
N ALA A 75 0.56 -16.13 -5.96
CA ALA A 75 1.00 -15.92 -7.34
C ALA A 75 1.56 -14.52 -7.61
N LEU A 76 1.72 -13.68 -6.57
CA LEU A 76 2.32 -12.35 -6.70
C LEU A 76 3.73 -12.42 -7.30
N GLY A 77 4.53 -13.39 -6.87
CA GLY A 77 5.88 -13.64 -7.41
C GLY A 77 5.94 -14.19 -8.84
N ASP A 78 4.80 -14.52 -9.45
CA ASP A 78 4.71 -14.93 -10.86
C ASP A 78 4.37 -13.74 -11.79
N GLN A 79 4.09 -12.57 -11.21
CA GLN A 79 3.72 -11.37 -11.95
C GLN A 79 4.95 -10.63 -12.47
N ARG A 80 4.72 -9.85 -13.53
CA ARG A 80 5.70 -8.91 -14.09
C ARG A 80 5.17 -7.51 -13.86
N ILE A 81 5.81 -6.78 -12.98
CA ILE A 81 5.31 -5.53 -12.39
C ILE A 81 6.15 -4.37 -12.93
N VAL A 82 5.53 -3.52 -13.74
CA VAL A 82 6.11 -2.24 -14.14
C VAL A 82 5.66 -1.17 -13.16
N ILE A 83 6.62 -0.44 -12.59
CA ILE A 83 6.38 0.72 -11.74
C ILE A 83 6.95 1.94 -12.46
N VAL A 84 6.08 2.89 -12.79
CA VAL A 84 6.47 4.14 -13.44
C VAL A 84 6.54 5.21 -12.35
N GLY A 85 7.76 5.70 -12.10
CA GLY A 85 8.10 6.60 -10.99
C GLY A 85 9.00 5.91 -9.98
N ALA A 86 10.27 6.35 -9.90
CA ALA A 86 11.27 5.83 -8.98
C ALA A 86 11.48 6.71 -7.74
N GLY A 87 10.47 7.48 -7.33
CA GLY A 87 10.47 8.25 -6.09
C GLY A 87 10.16 7.41 -4.85
N SER A 88 9.95 8.05 -3.70
CA SER A 88 9.65 7.37 -2.43
C SER A 88 8.44 6.44 -2.51
N ALA A 89 7.34 6.88 -3.14
CA ALA A 89 6.14 6.06 -3.31
C ALA A 89 6.42 4.81 -4.17
N GLY A 90 6.96 5.00 -5.38
CA GLY A 90 7.23 3.88 -6.30
C GLY A 90 8.22 2.86 -5.74
N ILE A 91 9.33 3.33 -5.15
CA ILE A 91 10.32 2.45 -4.53
C ILE A 91 9.79 1.82 -3.24
N GLY A 92 9.03 2.57 -2.43
CA GLY A 92 8.38 2.04 -1.23
C GLY A 92 7.39 0.92 -1.54
N VAL A 93 6.58 1.08 -2.58
CA VAL A 93 5.70 0.03 -3.08
C VAL A 93 6.50 -1.17 -3.58
N ALA A 94 7.55 -0.96 -4.38
CA ALA A 94 8.41 -2.05 -4.84
C ALA A 94 9.00 -2.84 -3.67
N GLN A 95 9.44 -2.16 -2.60
CA GLN A 95 9.97 -2.78 -1.39
C GLN A 95 8.93 -3.60 -0.64
N VAL A 96 7.72 -3.06 -0.44
CA VAL A 96 6.63 -3.79 0.25
C VAL A 96 6.20 -5.01 -0.57
N LEU A 97 6.11 -4.89 -1.89
CA LEU A 97 5.78 -6.01 -2.77
C LEU A 97 6.88 -7.07 -2.78
N LYS A 98 8.17 -6.66 -2.84
CA LYS A 98 9.32 -7.57 -2.72
C LYS A 98 9.26 -8.36 -1.42
N GLN A 99 9.04 -7.67 -0.31
CA GLN A 99 8.92 -8.30 1.01
C GLN A 99 7.72 -9.25 1.07
N ALA A 100 6.56 -8.85 0.52
CA ALA A 100 5.39 -9.72 0.46
C ALA A 100 5.66 -11.02 -0.33
N MET A 101 6.37 -10.94 -1.45
CA MET A 101 6.80 -12.12 -2.21
C MET A 101 7.73 -13.03 -1.37
N MET A 102 8.61 -12.43 -0.56
CA MET A 102 9.48 -13.17 0.36
C MET A 102 8.69 -13.84 1.49
N GLU A 103 7.68 -13.16 2.06
CA GLU A 103 6.74 -13.75 3.02
C GLU A 103 5.94 -14.93 2.43
N GLN A 104 5.74 -14.92 1.10
CA GLN A 104 5.12 -16.00 0.33
C GLN A 104 6.12 -17.10 -0.10
N GLY A 105 7.39 -16.99 0.32
CA GLY A 105 8.41 -18.03 0.14
C GLY A 105 9.35 -17.83 -1.05
N ARG A 106 9.29 -16.70 -1.77
CA ARG A 106 10.29 -16.37 -2.80
C ARG A 106 11.61 -15.96 -2.17
N THR A 107 12.72 -16.28 -2.84
CA THR A 107 14.01 -15.67 -2.51
C THR A 107 14.01 -14.19 -2.90
N GLU A 108 14.90 -13.40 -2.31
CA GLU A 108 15.03 -11.99 -2.65
C GLU A 108 15.35 -11.79 -4.14
N ASP A 109 16.24 -12.61 -4.71
CA ASP A 109 16.61 -12.54 -6.12
C ASP A 109 15.44 -12.88 -7.06
N GLU A 110 14.59 -13.84 -6.68
CA GLU A 110 13.37 -14.15 -7.43
C GLU A 110 12.38 -12.99 -7.38
N ALA A 111 12.16 -12.41 -6.19
CA ALA A 111 11.26 -11.27 -6.03
C ALA A 111 11.76 -10.06 -6.84
N LYS A 112 13.06 -9.73 -6.78
CA LYS A 112 13.65 -8.61 -7.53
C LYS A 112 13.43 -8.72 -9.05
N LYS A 113 13.46 -9.93 -9.61
CA LYS A 113 13.27 -10.16 -11.06
C LYS A 113 11.88 -9.79 -11.57
N CYS A 114 10.87 -9.76 -10.71
CA CYS A 114 9.49 -9.40 -11.05
C CYS A 114 9.34 -7.92 -11.41
N PHE A 115 10.26 -7.05 -10.98
CA PHE A 115 10.12 -5.61 -11.07
C PHE A 115 10.84 -5.00 -12.29
N PHE A 116 10.18 -3.98 -12.86
CA PHE A 116 10.67 -3.12 -13.92
C PHE A 116 10.36 -1.67 -13.53
N VAL A 117 11.31 -0.99 -12.88
CA VAL A 117 11.11 0.38 -12.41
C VAL A 117 11.60 1.36 -13.48
N VAL A 118 10.70 2.21 -13.96
CA VAL A 118 10.94 3.18 -15.03
C VAL A 118 10.85 4.59 -14.44
N ASP A 119 11.87 5.41 -14.68
CA ASP A 119 11.85 6.84 -14.34
C ASP A 119 11.85 7.72 -15.59
N GLN A 120 12.14 9.02 -15.43
CA GLN A 120 12.15 9.99 -16.53
C GLN A 120 13.17 9.67 -17.63
N ASP A 121 14.23 8.90 -17.32
CA ASP A 121 15.29 8.53 -18.25
C ASP A 121 15.10 7.10 -18.80
N GLY A 122 14.03 6.40 -18.38
CA GLY A 122 13.69 5.05 -18.80
C GLY A 122 13.89 3.99 -17.70
N LEU A 123 13.96 2.73 -18.11
CA LEU A 123 14.15 1.59 -17.20
C LEU A 123 15.47 1.75 -16.42
N ILE A 124 15.38 1.63 -15.09
CA ILE A 124 16.53 1.71 -14.20
C ILE A 124 17.39 0.45 -14.34
N GLY A 125 18.66 0.65 -14.72
CA GLY A 125 19.64 -0.41 -14.88
C GLY A 125 20.95 -0.18 -14.11
N THR A 126 21.78 -1.21 -14.05
CA THR A 126 23.06 -1.21 -13.31
C THR A 126 24.11 -0.26 -13.89
N GLU A 127 23.94 0.19 -15.14
CA GLU A 127 24.82 1.22 -15.72
C GLU A 127 24.60 2.60 -15.08
N ARG A 128 23.45 2.83 -14.42
CA ARG A 128 23.11 4.07 -13.70
C ARG A 128 23.43 4.00 -12.22
N ILE A 129 24.09 2.94 -11.74
CA ILE A 129 24.18 2.62 -10.30
C ILE A 129 24.70 3.79 -9.44
N ASP A 130 25.59 4.63 -9.98
CA ASP A 130 26.17 5.79 -9.28
C ASP A 130 25.20 6.98 -9.13
N GLU A 131 24.13 7.01 -9.92
CA GLU A 131 23.08 8.04 -9.90
C GLU A 131 21.90 7.64 -8.99
N LEU A 132 21.81 6.36 -8.62
CA LEU A 132 20.70 5.80 -7.88
C LEU A 132 20.90 5.92 -6.37
N SER A 133 19.81 6.17 -5.65
CA SER A 133 19.73 5.92 -4.21
C SER A 133 19.92 4.44 -3.90
N ASP A 134 20.34 4.11 -2.67
CA ASP A 134 20.59 2.72 -2.26
C ASP A 134 19.34 1.84 -2.43
N GLU A 135 18.16 2.41 -2.21
CA GLU A 135 16.88 1.73 -2.38
C GLU A 135 16.49 1.53 -3.85
N GLN A 136 16.88 2.42 -4.76
CA GLN A 136 16.69 2.23 -6.20
C GLN A 136 17.64 1.18 -6.77
N LYS A 137 18.88 1.11 -6.27
CA LYS A 137 19.88 0.10 -6.70
C LYS A 137 19.35 -1.33 -6.54
N ASP A 138 18.50 -1.53 -5.54
CA ASP A 138 17.86 -2.81 -5.23
C ASP A 138 16.94 -3.33 -6.34
N PHE A 139 16.49 -2.45 -7.24
CA PHE A 139 15.62 -2.76 -8.38
C PHE A 139 16.29 -2.49 -9.74
N ALA A 140 17.58 -2.15 -9.75
CA ALA A 140 18.32 -1.89 -10.98
C ALA A 140 18.54 -3.19 -11.77
N ARG A 141 18.17 -3.18 -13.05
CA ARG A 141 18.31 -4.35 -13.93
C ARG A 141 19.68 -4.42 -14.61
N ALA A 142 20.17 -5.63 -14.84
CA ALA A 142 21.45 -5.84 -15.52
C ALA A 142 21.42 -5.49 -17.02
N GLU A 143 20.23 -5.43 -17.62
CA GLU A 143 20.03 -5.24 -19.06
C GLU A 143 18.93 -4.20 -19.30
N ASP A 144 18.89 -3.65 -20.52
CA ASP A 144 17.87 -2.72 -21.02
C ASP A 144 17.78 -1.39 -20.27
N ASN A 145 18.92 -0.93 -19.77
CA ASN A 145 19.03 0.39 -19.15
C ASN A 145 18.57 1.50 -20.11
N TYR A 146 17.88 2.52 -19.58
CA TYR A 146 17.25 3.61 -20.34
C TYR A 146 16.13 3.17 -21.32
N MET A 147 15.68 1.92 -21.29
CA MET A 147 14.60 1.47 -22.16
C MET A 147 13.31 2.26 -21.86
N PRO A 148 12.70 2.93 -22.86
CA PRO A 148 11.50 3.71 -22.63
C PRO A 148 10.30 2.82 -22.29
N LEU A 149 9.31 3.38 -21.59
CA LEU A 149 8.15 2.63 -21.08
C LEU A 149 7.49 1.75 -22.15
N GLN A 150 7.22 2.29 -23.34
CA GLN A 150 6.58 1.56 -24.44
C GLN A 150 7.34 0.26 -24.78
N ASP A 151 8.67 0.35 -24.86
CA ASP A 151 9.53 -0.79 -25.20
C ASP A 151 9.59 -1.81 -24.05
N VAL A 152 9.54 -1.34 -22.80
CA VAL A 152 9.43 -2.21 -21.62
C VAL A 152 8.13 -3.02 -21.68
N ILE A 153 6.99 -2.36 -21.97
CA ILE A 153 5.69 -3.04 -22.10
C ILE A 153 5.75 -4.08 -23.22
N GLN A 154 6.26 -3.72 -24.39
CA GLN A 154 6.34 -4.61 -25.56
C GLN A 154 7.26 -5.82 -25.33
N LYS A 155 8.45 -5.59 -24.77
CA LYS A 155 9.47 -6.63 -24.57
C LYS A 155 9.07 -7.59 -23.45
N TYR A 156 8.65 -7.06 -22.31
CA TYR A 156 8.46 -7.83 -21.08
C TYR A 156 7.02 -8.28 -20.84
N LYS A 157 6.05 -7.73 -21.59
CA LYS A 157 4.62 -8.08 -21.51
C LYS A 157 4.14 -8.15 -20.07
N PRO A 158 4.25 -7.05 -19.31
CA PRO A 158 3.94 -7.05 -17.89
C PRO A 158 2.47 -7.41 -17.64
N THR A 159 2.18 -7.90 -16.45
CA THR A 159 0.81 -8.20 -16.02
C THR A 159 0.21 -7.08 -15.16
N MET A 160 1.07 -6.23 -14.59
CA MET A 160 0.70 -5.14 -13.70
C MET A 160 1.48 -3.88 -14.07
N LEU A 161 0.77 -2.75 -14.19
CA LEU A 161 1.31 -1.44 -14.50
C LEU A 161 0.86 -0.43 -13.43
N LEU A 162 1.82 0.08 -12.66
CA LEU A 162 1.59 0.97 -11.51
C LEU A 162 2.22 2.34 -11.79
N GLY A 163 1.47 3.43 -11.61
CA GLY A 163 1.90 4.80 -11.91
C GLY A 163 1.98 5.64 -10.65
N MET A 164 3.14 6.25 -10.37
CA MET A 164 3.45 6.96 -9.13
C MET A 164 4.36 8.17 -9.40
N THR A 165 4.11 8.88 -10.51
CA THR A 165 4.98 9.97 -11.02
C THR A 165 4.51 11.38 -10.70
N ALA A 166 3.23 11.55 -10.36
CA ALA A 166 2.51 12.82 -10.38
C ALA A 166 2.47 13.52 -11.77
N VAL A 167 2.72 12.79 -12.86
CA VAL A 167 2.66 13.29 -14.24
C VAL A 167 1.48 12.64 -14.97
N GLY A 168 0.48 13.46 -15.31
CA GLY A 168 -0.72 12.99 -15.98
C GLY A 168 -0.47 12.55 -17.42
N GLY A 169 -1.20 11.53 -17.87
CA GLY A 169 -1.23 11.07 -19.26
C GLY A 169 -0.04 10.22 -19.72
N LEU A 170 0.79 9.72 -18.80
CA LEU A 170 1.91 8.82 -19.14
C LEU A 170 1.45 7.44 -19.65
N PHE A 171 0.29 6.95 -19.19
CA PHE A 171 -0.28 5.70 -19.70
C PHE A 171 -1.11 6.02 -20.93
N THR A 172 -0.43 6.21 -22.06
CA THR A 172 -1.06 6.52 -23.34
C THR A 172 -1.89 5.35 -23.89
N GLU A 173 -2.68 5.62 -24.93
CA GLU A 173 -3.45 4.58 -25.62
C GLU A 173 -2.53 3.45 -26.12
N ASP A 174 -1.40 3.78 -26.74
CA ASP A 174 -0.44 2.79 -27.25
C ASP A 174 0.15 1.93 -26.13
N VAL A 175 0.48 2.54 -24.97
CA VAL A 175 0.98 1.82 -23.79
C VAL A 175 -0.06 0.83 -23.27
N ILE A 176 -1.31 1.28 -23.10
CA ILE A 176 -2.38 0.45 -22.53
C ILE A 176 -2.84 -0.63 -23.50
N ARG A 177 -2.92 -0.34 -24.80
CA ARG A 177 -3.27 -1.34 -25.81
C ARG A 177 -2.19 -2.42 -25.94
N GLU A 178 -0.91 -2.03 -25.92
CA GLU A 178 0.20 -3.00 -25.93
C GLU A 178 0.18 -3.88 -24.67
N LEU A 179 -0.04 -3.28 -23.49
CA LEU A 179 -0.22 -4.02 -22.24
C LEU A 179 -1.38 -5.04 -22.34
N ALA A 180 -2.51 -4.60 -22.87
CA ALA A 180 -3.71 -5.43 -23.02
C ALA A 180 -3.59 -6.49 -24.13
N ALA A 181 -2.67 -6.34 -25.07
CA ALA A 181 -2.32 -7.36 -26.06
C ALA A 181 -1.39 -8.44 -25.45
N GLY A 182 -0.52 -8.05 -24.52
CA GLY A 182 0.40 -8.95 -23.81
C GLY A 182 -0.22 -9.69 -22.61
N CYS A 183 -1.33 -9.19 -22.06
CA CYS A 183 -2.01 -9.75 -20.90
C CYS A 183 -3.54 -9.72 -21.07
N GLU A 184 -4.21 -10.86 -20.85
CA GLU A 184 -5.67 -10.97 -21.00
C GLU A 184 -6.44 -10.07 -20.01
N ARG A 185 -5.98 -10.01 -18.76
CA ARG A 185 -6.59 -9.18 -17.70
C ARG A 185 -5.51 -8.38 -16.97
N PRO A 186 -5.01 -7.29 -17.60
CA PRO A 186 -3.94 -6.51 -17.02
C PRO A 186 -4.43 -5.72 -15.80
N VAL A 187 -3.57 -5.56 -14.80
CA VAL A 187 -3.82 -4.65 -13.67
C VAL A 187 -3.21 -3.29 -14.00
N ILE A 188 -4.01 -2.23 -13.91
CA ILE A 188 -3.59 -0.86 -14.25
C ILE A 188 -3.95 0.05 -13.08
N PHE A 189 -2.93 0.49 -12.33
CA PHE A 189 -3.11 1.37 -11.18
C PHE A 189 -2.45 2.74 -11.39
N PRO A 190 -3.17 3.76 -11.88
CA PRO A 190 -2.68 5.14 -11.90
C PRO A 190 -2.89 5.76 -10.50
N LEU A 191 -1.84 5.75 -9.68
CA LEU A 191 -1.91 6.10 -8.25
C LEU A 191 -1.57 7.56 -7.96
N SER A 192 -1.14 8.30 -8.98
CA SER A 192 -0.82 9.72 -8.84
C SER A 192 -2.05 10.58 -8.49
N ASN A 193 -1.84 11.55 -7.59
CA ASN A 193 -2.83 12.50 -7.13
C ASN A 193 -2.43 13.94 -7.49
N PRO A 194 -3.38 14.88 -7.63
CA PRO A 194 -4.84 14.68 -7.74
C PRO A 194 -5.23 14.08 -9.12
N THR A 195 -6.52 13.97 -9.43
CA THR A 195 -7.03 13.37 -10.68
C THR A 195 -6.36 13.88 -11.97
N THR A 196 -5.97 15.16 -12.02
CA THR A 196 -5.27 15.74 -13.19
C THR A 196 -3.87 15.17 -13.44
N ASN A 197 -3.29 14.54 -12.41
CA ASN A 197 -1.96 13.95 -12.45
C ASN A 197 -2.01 12.41 -12.58
N ALA A 198 -3.21 11.81 -12.64
CA ALA A 198 -3.35 10.38 -12.86
C ALA A 198 -2.77 10.00 -14.24
N GLU A 199 -2.00 8.90 -14.28
CA GLU A 199 -1.31 8.47 -15.49
C GLU A 199 -2.27 8.14 -16.65
N CYS A 200 -3.49 7.70 -16.34
CA CYS A 200 -4.65 7.65 -17.24
C CYS A 200 -5.95 7.78 -16.43
N THR A 201 -7.07 8.05 -17.13
CA THR A 201 -8.40 7.99 -16.51
C THR A 201 -8.95 6.57 -16.49
N ALA A 202 -9.98 6.34 -15.68
CA ALA A 202 -10.70 5.06 -15.69
C ALA A 202 -11.34 4.77 -17.06
N GLU A 203 -11.95 5.78 -17.69
CA GLU A 203 -12.56 5.65 -19.02
C GLU A 203 -11.55 5.19 -20.06
N GLN A 204 -10.38 5.84 -20.10
CA GLN A 204 -9.28 5.47 -20.98
C GLN A 204 -8.82 4.04 -20.76
N ALA A 205 -8.57 3.65 -19.51
CA ALA A 205 -8.13 2.29 -19.18
C ALA A 205 -9.16 1.23 -19.61
N PHE A 206 -10.44 1.41 -19.30
CA PHE A 206 -11.48 0.46 -19.70
C PHE A 206 -11.74 0.46 -21.21
N GLU A 207 -11.73 1.62 -21.88
CA GLU A 207 -11.94 1.69 -23.33
C GLU A 207 -10.80 1.00 -24.10
N TRP A 208 -9.55 1.33 -23.77
CA TRP A 208 -8.37 0.83 -24.47
C TRP A 208 -8.05 -0.64 -24.17
N THR A 209 -8.60 -1.19 -23.08
CA THR A 209 -8.53 -2.63 -22.75
C THR A 209 -9.81 -3.40 -23.04
N GLU A 210 -10.81 -2.78 -23.67
CA GLU A 210 -12.12 -3.40 -23.96
C GLU A 210 -12.82 -3.95 -22.69
N GLY A 211 -12.65 -3.26 -21.57
CA GLY A 211 -13.24 -3.61 -20.28
C GLY A 211 -12.57 -4.78 -19.57
N ARG A 212 -11.39 -5.22 -20.02
CA ARG A 212 -10.68 -6.39 -19.45
C ARG A 212 -9.78 -6.06 -18.27
N CYS A 213 -9.31 -4.81 -18.16
CA CYS A 213 -8.39 -4.43 -17.10
C CYS A 213 -9.03 -4.51 -15.71
N ILE A 214 -8.19 -4.73 -14.70
CA ILE A 214 -8.53 -4.45 -13.31
C ILE A 214 -7.92 -3.10 -12.96
N PHE A 215 -8.76 -2.17 -12.51
CA PHE A 215 -8.39 -0.78 -12.35
C PHE A 215 -8.63 -0.30 -10.92
N ALA A 216 -7.63 0.38 -10.34
CA ALA A 216 -7.78 1.16 -9.12
C ALA A 216 -6.86 2.37 -9.15
N SER A 217 -7.30 3.50 -8.62
CA SER A 217 -6.59 4.78 -8.75
C SER A 217 -6.36 5.44 -7.40
N GLY A 218 -5.40 6.37 -7.33
CA GLY A 218 -5.17 7.17 -6.12
C GLY A 218 -6.32 8.15 -5.83
N SER A 219 -6.82 8.79 -6.89
CA SER A 219 -7.95 9.73 -6.86
C SER A 219 -9.26 9.05 -7.29
N PRO A 220 -10.44 9.54 -6.87
CA PRO A 220 -11.71 8.93 -7.24
C PRO A 220 -12.06 9.22 -8.70
N PHE A 221 -12.71 8.26 -9.36
CA PHE A 221 -13.32 8.40 -10.69
C PHE A 221 -14.79 8.02 -10.64
N ASP A 222 -15.58 8.61 -11.53
CA ASP A 222 -16.99 8.25 -11.71
C ASP A 222 -17.14 6.84 -12.32
N PRO A 223 -18.32 6.20 -12.20
CA PRO A 223 -18.59 4.93 -12.86
C PRO A 223 -18.46 5.04 -14.39
N VAL A 224 -17.77 4.08 -15.00
CA VAL A 224 -17.52 4.04 -16.44
C VAL A 224 -18.56 3.17 -17.12
N LYS A 225 -19.35 3.75 -18.03
CA LYS A 225 -20.34 3.04 -18.84
C LYS A 225 -19.77 2.75 -20.22
N MET A 226 -19.61 1.47 -20.56
CA MET A 226 -19.15 1.05 -21.88
C MET A 226 -20.30 1.01 -22.90
N SER A 227 -19.95 1.12 -24.18
CA SER A 227 -20.89 1.08 -25.30
C SER A 227 -21.63 -0.27 -25.44
N ASP A 228 -21.04 -1.35 -24.91
CA ASP A 228 -21.65 -2.70 -24.87
C ASP A 228 -22.63 -2.91 -23.71
N GLY A 229 -22.87 -1.88 -22.89
CA GLY A 229 -23.79 -1.89 -21.75
C GLY A 229 -23.17 -2.30 -20.42
N ARG A 230 -21.91 -2.72 -20.36
CA ARG A 230 -21.21 -2.96 -19.09
C ARG A 230 -20.98 -1.64 -18.35
N THR A 231 -21.05 -1.68 -17.03
CA THR A 231 -20.72 -0.54 -16.15
C THR A 231 -19.69 -0.97 -15.13
N PHE A 232 -18.58 -0.23 -15.06
CA PHE A 232 -17.48 -0.47 -14.12
C PHE A 232 -17.46 0.62 -13.06
N TYR A 233 -17.08 0.24 -11.84
CA TYR A 233 -17.02 1.12 -10.68
C TYR A 233 -15.58 1.15 -10.18
N PRO A 234 -14.74 2.09 -10.66
CA PRO A 234 -13.35 2.22 -10.24
C PRO A 234 -13.24 2.27 -8.71
N THR A 235 -12.30 1.51 -8.17
CA THR A 235 -11.99 1.56 -6.74
C THR A 235 -10.76 2.40 -6.46
N GLN A 236 -10.64 2.90 -5.23
CA GLN A 236 -9.57 3.81 -4.85
C GLN A 236 -8.49 3.07 -4.05
N CYS A 237 -7.25 3.11 -4.55
CA CYS A 237 -6.06 2.63 -3.86
C CYS A 237 -5.46 3.80 -3.06
N ASN A 238 -5.94 3.99 -1.83
CA ASN A 238 -5.53 5.09 -0.97
C ASN A 238 -5.18 4.57 0.44
N ASN A 239 -4.08 5.10 1.01
CA ASN A 239 -3.55 4.76 2.34
C ASN A 239 -4.56 4.91 3.48
N MET A 240 -5.65 5.66 3.30
CA MET A 240 -6.78 5.73 4.25
C MET A 240 -7.34 4.37 4.66
N TYR A 241 -7.19 3.32 3.85
CA TYR A 241 -7.61 1.98 4.23
C TYR A 241 -6.69 1.33 5.27
N VAL A 242 -5.39 1.66 5.28
CA VAL A 242 -4.38 0.96 6.08
C VAL A 242 -4.02 1.72 7.36
N PHE A 243 -3.60 2.98 7.27
CA PHE A 243 -3.03 3.68 8.42
C PHE A 243 -3.95 3.77 9.65
N PRO A 244 -5.30 3.90 9.53
CA PRO A 244 -6.15 3.94 10.71
C PRO A 244 -6.19 2.61 11.46
N GLY A 245 -6.25 1.49 10.73
CA GLY A 245 -6.28 0.15 11.31
C GLY A 245 -4.91 -0.25 11.87
N LEU A 246 -3.84 0.02 11.11
CA LEU A 246 -2.46 -0.20 11.57
C LEU A 246 -2.20 0.61 12.85
N GLY A 247 -2.49 1.90 12.83
CA GLY A 247 -2.28 2.81 13.95
C GLY A 247 -3.09 2.41 15.18
N LEU A 248 -4.37 2.04 15.00
CA LEU A 248 -5.20 1.52 16.08
C LEU A 248 -4.57 0.26 16.69
N GLY A 249 -4.27 -0.74 15.85
CA GLY A 249 -3.74 -2.04 16.28
C GLY A 249 -2.46 -1.91 17.11
N VAL A 250 -1.44 -1.24 16.57
CA VAL A 250 -0.14 -1.09 17.25
C VAL A 250 -0.25 -0.27 18.54
N THR A 251 -1.16 0.71 18.58
CA THR A 251 -1.36 1.56 19.76
C THR A 251 -2.05 0.79 20.89
N VAL A 252 -3.12 0.04 20.58
CA VAL A 252 -3.93 -0.62 21.62
C VAL A 252 -3.21 -1.83 22.22
N CYS A 253 -2.47 -2.61 21.43
CA CYS A 253 -1.69 -3.72 21.97
C CYS A 253 -0.33 -3.29 22.53
N GLY A 254 0.06 -2.02 22.34
CA GLY A 254 1.35 -1.50 22.74
C GLY A 254 2.50 -2.23 22.04
N ALA A 255 2.45 -2.33 20.72
CA ALA A 255 3.53 -2.89 19.93
C ALA A 255 4.83 -2.08 20.12
N LEU A 256 5.97 -2.75 20.15
CA LEU A 256 7.26 -2.07 20.31
C LEU A 256 7.73 -1.34 19.03
N ARG A 257 7.32 -1.84 17.87
CA ARG A 257 7.66 -1.32 16.53
C ARG A 257 6.64 -1.79 15.50
N VAL A 258 6.63 -1.17 14.32
CA VAL A 258 5.90 -1.66 13.15
C VAL A 258 6.83 -2.58 12.35
N THR A 259 6.47 -3.86 12.20
CA THR A 259 7.24 -4.83 11.40
C THR A 259 6.73 -4.91 9.96
N ASP A 260 7.57 -5.39 9.05
CA ASP A 260 7.14 -5.61 7.67
C ASP A 260 6.04 -6.68 7.57
N ARG A 261 6.08 -7.69 8.44
CA ARG A 261 5.04 -8.72 8.54
C ARG A 261 3.69 -8.13 8.94
N MET A 262 3.66 -7.14 9.84
CA MET A 262 2.43 -6.40 10.16
C MET A 262 1.86 -5.67 8.96
N LEU A 263 2.70 -5.07 8.11
CA LEU A 263 2.25 -4.41 6.88
C LEU A 263 1.68 -5.41 5.87
N TYR A 264 2.31 -6.58 5.73
CA TYR A 264 1.80 -7.68 4.91
C TYR A 264 0.42 -8.15 5.42
N ILE A 265 0.28 -8.42 6.72
CA ILE A 265 -0.97 -8.88 7.32
C ILE A 265 -2.06 -7.80 7.26
N ALA A 266 -1.71 -6.52 7.39
CA ALA A 266 -2.65 -5.42 7.17
C ALA A 266 -3.18 -5.39 5.73
N ALA A 267 -2.29 -5.57 4.75
CA ALA A 267 -2.66 -5.64 3.34
C ALA A 267 -3.54 -6.86 3.03
N GLU A 268 -3.19 -8.02 3.57
CA GLU A 268 -3.94 -9.27 3.43
C GLU A 268 -5.34 -9.16 4.07
N ALA A 269 -5.44 -8.55 5.27
CA ALA A 269 -6.72 -8.30 5.93
C ALA A 269 -7.63 -7.36 5.12
N LEU A 270 -7.06 -6.33 4.49
CA LEU A 270 -7.78 -5.44 3.57
C LEU A 270 -8.27 -6.19 2.32
N ALA A 271 -7.39 -6.97 1.70
CA ALA A 271 -7.74 -7.75 0.51
C ALA A 271 -8.84 -8.78 0.79
N ASN A 272 -8.78 -9.45 1.94
CA ASN A 272 -9.78 -10.44 2.38
C ASN A 272 -11.14 -9.82 2.74
N PHE A 273 -11.21 -8.49 2.94
CA PHE A 273 -12.48 -7.80 3.15
C PHE A 273 -13.30 -7.72 1.85
N VAL A 274 -12.63 -7.71 0.69
CA VAL A 274 -13.30 -7.64 -0.61
C VAL A 274 -13.95 -8.99 -0.94
N THR A 275 -15.27 -8.95 -1.15
CA THR A 275 -16.07 -10.15 -1.40
C THR A 275 -15.93 -10.65 -2.85
N ASP A 276 -16.14 -11.94 -3.09
CA ASP A 276 -16.06 -12.50 -4.44
C ASP A 276 -17.07 -11.86 -5.42
N GLY A 277 -18.22 -11.40 -4.91
CA GLY A 277 -19.21 -10.66 -5.69
C GLY A 277 -18.74 -9.25 -6.09
N GLU A 278 -17.94 -8.59 -5.25
CA GLU A 278 -17.29 -7.31 -5.59
C GLU A 278 -16.13 -7.52 -6.58
N LEU A 279 -15.32 -8.57 -6.38
CA LEU A 279 -14.25 -8.95 -7.30
C LEU A 279 -14.78 -9.27 -8.69
N ALA A 280 -15.93 -9.97 -8.79
CA ALA A 280 -16.60 -10.26 -10.05
C ALA A 280 -17.09 -8.99 -10.78
N GLN A 281 -17.28 -7.88 -10.06
CA GLN A 281 -17.58 -6.56 -10.62
C GLN A 281 -16.30 -5.73 -10.93
N GLY A 282 -15.11 -6.31 -10.74
CA GLY A 282 -13.83 -5.65 -10.95
C GLY A 282 -13.39 -4.72 -9.81
N LYS A 283 -14.07 -4.75 -8.65
CA LYS A 283 -13.70 -3.93 -7.49
C LYS A 283 -12.59 -4.63 -6.70
N VAL A 284 -11.49 -3.94 -6.45
CA VAL A 284 -10.33 -4.47 -5.69
C VAL A 284 -10.11 -3.79 -4.35
N PHE A 285 -10.96 -2.84 -3.98
CA PHE A 285 -11.07 -2.29 -2.63
C PHE A 285 -12.54 -2.26 -2.20
N PRO A 286 -12.81 -2.36 -0.89
CA PRO A 286 -14.17 -2.29 -0.38
C PRO A 286 -14.74 -0.88 -0.53
N HIS A 287 -16.06 -0.76 -0.48
CA HIS A 287 -16.71 0.56 -0.50
C HIS A 287 -16.36 1.36 0.76
N ILE A 288 -16.10 2.66 0.61
CA ILE A 288 -15.63 3.55 1.69
C ILE A 288 -16.60 3.63 2.89
N SER A 289 -17.89 3.35 2.70
CA SER A 289 -18.85 3.27 3.82
C SER A 289 -18.49 2.22 4.87
N TYR A 290 -17.68 1.21 4.51
CA TYR A 290 -17.20 0.17 5.42
C TYR A 290 -15.87 0.51 6.08
N ILE A 291 -15.30 1.71 5.88
CA ILE A 291 -13.95 2.05 6.33
C ILE A 291 -13.70 1.75 7.81
N ARG A 292 -14.68 1.98 8.70
CA ARG A 292 -14.54 1.65 10.13
C ARG A 292 -14.43 0.14 10.39
N HIS A 293 -15.18 -0.67 9.65
CA HIS A 293 -15.10 -2.14 9.75
C HIS A 293 -13.78 -2.65 9.16
N VAL A 294 -13.31 -2.04 8.08
CA VAL A 294 -12.01 -2.33 7.48
C VAL A 294 -10.88 -2.01 8.47
N SER A 295 -10.87 -0.80 9.05
CA SER A 295 -9.87 -0.42 10.05
C SER A 295 -9.90 -1.32 11.28
N HIS A 296 -11.09 -1.75 11.74
CA HIS A 296 -11.22 -2.73 12.82
C HIS A 296 -10.57 -4.07 12.44
N ARG A 297 -10.86 -4.61 11.25
CA ARG A 297 -10.29 -5.89 10.79
C ARG A 297 -8.77 -5.84 10.66
N ILE A 298 -8.23 -4.76 10.11
CA ILE A 298 -6.78 -4.54 10.03
C ILE A 298 -6.18 -4.44 11.42
N ALA A 299 -6.79 -3.68 12.33
CA ALA A 299 -6.31 -3.56 13.71
C ALA A 299 -6.29 -4.91 14.42
N VAL A 300 -7.32 -5.74 14.27
CA VAL A 300 -7.35 -7.10 14.81
C VAL A 300 -6.18 -7.92 14.29
N ALA A 301 -5.97 -7.95 12.97
CA ALA A 301 -4.90 -8.72 12.36
C ALA A 301 -3.50 -8.24 12.78
N VAL A 302 -3.33 -6.92 12.94
CA VAL A 302 -2.09 -6.31 13.45
C VAL A 302 -1.85 -6.67 14.92
N VAL A 303 -2.89 -6.68 15.76
CA VAL A 303 -2.78 -7.10 17.17
C VAL A 303 -2.42 -8.58 17.27
N GLU A 304 -3.07 -9.43 16.47
CA GLU A 304 -2.75 -10.87 16.39
C GLU A 304 -1.29 -11.10 16.00
N GLU A 305 -0.77 -10.36 15.01
CA GLU A 305 0.63 -10.44 14.60
C GLU A 305 1.57 -9.94 15.71
N ALA A 306 1.25 -8.82 16.36
CA ALA A 306 2.06 -8.30 17.47
C ALA A 306 2.18 -9.29 18.63
N VAL A 307 1.09 -10.00 18.93
CA VAL A 307 1.06 -11.07 19.95
C VAL A 307 1.91 -12.26 19.49
N ARG A 308 1.77 -12.68 18.22
CA ARG A 308 2.54 -13.79 17.63
C ARG A 308 4.05 -13.53 17.65
N GLU A 309 4.47 -12.31 17.29
CA GLU A 309 5.87 -11.89 17.33
C GLU A 309 6.40 -11.65 18.76
N GLY A 310 5.52 -11.64 19.77
CA GLY A 310 5.89 -11.39 21.15
C GLY A 310 6.26 -9.93 21.46
N ILE A 311 5.79 -8.99 20.65
CA ILE A 311 6.09 -7.55 20.79
C ILE A 311 4.90 -6.71 21.27
N ALA A 312 3.75 -7.32 21.53
CA ALA A 312 2.60 -6.67 22.17
C ALA A 312 2.81 -6.57 23.70
N THR A 313 2.77 -5.35 24.26
CA THR A 313 3.08 -5.09 25.68
C THR A 313 1.90 -4.66 26.54
N ARG A 314 0.73 -4.37 25.94
CA ARG A 314 -0.44 -3.77 26.62
C ARG A 314 -1.74 -4.53 26.41
N ILE A 315 -1.66 -5.82 26.09
CA ILE A 315 -2.80 -6.72 25.96
C ILE A 315 -2.62 -7.92 26.90
N THR A 316 -3.62 -8.17 27.74
CA THR A 316 -3.62 -9.29 28.71
C THR A 316 -3.93 -10.63 28.03
N LYS A 317 -3.68 -11.75 28.73
CA LYS A 317 -4.04 -13.09 28.20
C LYS A 317 -5.54 -13.27 28.01
N GLU A 318 -6.35 -12.71 28.91
CA GLU A 318 -7.82 -12.75 28.81
C GLU A 318 -8.31 -11.93 27.60
N GLU A 319 -7.76 -10.74 27.37
CA GLU A 319 -8.09 -9.93 26.18
C GLU A 319 -7.66 -10.60 24.86
N GLN A 320 -6.64 -11.47 24.89
CA GLN A 320 -6.21 -12.24 23.71
C GLN A 320 -7.19 -13.36 23.33
N GLU A 321 -8.10 -13.77 24.22
CA GLU A 321 -9.13 -14.77 23.90
C GLU A 321 -10.17 -14.24 22.90
N ASP A 322 -10.38 -12.91 22.89
CA ASP A 322 -11.26 -12.23 21.93
C ASP A 322 -10.65 -10.86 21.51
N ILE A 323 -9.61 -10.94 20.68
CA ILE A 323 -8.96 -9.75 20.10
C ILE A 323 -9.96 -8.84 19.34
N PRO A 324 -10.93 -9.37 18.55
CA PRO A 324 -11.98 -8.54 17.96
C PRO A 324 -12.77 -7.69 18.96
N ALA A 325 -13.20 -8.27 20.09
CA ALA A 325 -13.89 -7.53 21.15
C ALA A 325 -12.96 -6.54 21.85
N PHE A 326 -11.72 -6.93 22.12
CA PHE A 326 -10.71 -6.04 22.68
C PHE A 326 -10.52 -4.79 21.81
N VAL A 327 -10.27 -4.95 20.50
CA VAL A 327 -10.11 -3.81 19.57
C VAL A 327 -11.37 -2.96 19.54
N SER A 328 -12.56 -3.58 19.46
CA SER A 328 -13.85 -2.86 19.46
C SER A 328 -14.02 -1.98 20.69
N SER A 329 -13.60 -2.47 21.86
CA SER A 329 -13.68 -1.74 23.14
C SER A 329 -12.78 -0.50 23.20
N LYS A 330 -11.76 -0.41 22.32
CA LYS A 330 -10.82 0.72 22.26
C LYS A 330 -11.15 1.72 21.16
N MET A 331 -12.10 1.42 20.28
CA MET A 331 -12.50 2.33 19.21
C MET A 331 -13.30 3.51 19.76
N TYR A 332 -12.96 4.73 19.33
CA TYR A 332 -13.75 5.90 19.62
C TYR A 332 -15.09 5.88 18.86
N TYR A 333 -16.17 6.19 19.57
CA TYR A 333 -17.50 6.45 19.03
C TYR A 333 -17.93 7.87 19.41
N PRO A 334 -18.49 8.65 18.46
CA PRO A 334 -18.89 10.03 18.69
C PRO A 334 -20.22 10.11 19.47
N GLU A 335 -20.24 9.53 20.66
CA GLU A 335 -21.38 9.52 21.58
C GLU A 335 -21.13 10.48 22.74
N TYR A 336 -22.17 11.20 23.16
CA TYR A 336 -22.05 12.10 24.31
C TYR A 336 -21.88 11.30 25.60
N VAL A 337 -20.74 11.49 26.28
CA VAL A 337 -20.51 10.94 27.61
C VAL A 337 -21.15 11.85 28.68
N PRO A 338 -21.78 11.29 29.73
CA PRO A 338 -22.31 12.10 30.83
C PRO A 338 -21.20 12.90 31.52
N LEU A 339 -21.36 14.22 31.61
CA LEU A 339 -20.42 15.10 32.33
C LEU A 339 -20.77 15.27 33.82
N VAL A 340 -21.95 14.81 34.24
CA VAL A 340 -22.43 14.93 35.62
C VAL A 340 -22.71 13.54 36.17
N GLU A 341 -21.92 13.12 37.14
CA GLU A 341 -22.16 11.91 37.91
C GLU A 341 -23.38 12.14 38.80
N LYS A 342 -24.49 11.42 38.55
CA LYS A 342 -25.63 11.41 39.47
C LYS A 342 -25.17 10.76 40.78
N ARG A 343 -24.92 11.55 41.81
CA ARG A 343 -24.79 11.03 43.17
C ARG A 343 -26.16 10.53 43.62
N GLU A 344 -26.33 9.22 43.73
CA GLU A 344 -27.43 8.66 44.50
C GLU A 344 -27.18 9.00 45.96
N VAL A 345 -27.92 9.99 46.47
CA VAL A 345 -27.96 10.30 47.90
C VAL A 345 -29.02 9.37 48.48
N THR A 346 -28.59 8.29 49.12
CA THR A 346 -29.46 7.50 49.99
C THR A 346 -29.74 8.34 51.23
N ILE A 347 -31.01 8.77 51.40
CA ILE A 347 -31.49 9.51 52.58
C ILE A 347 -31.84 8.52 53.69
#